data_AF-A0A1I1LZ66-F1
#
_entry.id   AF-A0A1I1LZ66-F1
#
_cell.length_a   1.000
_cell.length_b   1.000
_cell.length_c   1.000
_cell.angle_alpha   90.00
_cell.angle_beta   90.00
_cell.angle_gamma   90.00
#
_symmetry.space_group_name_H-M   'P 1'
#
loop_
_entity.id
_entity.type
_entity.pdbx_description
1 polymer ?
#
loop_
_entity_poly.entity_id
_entity_poly.type
_entity_poly.pdbx_seq_one_letter_code
_entity_poly.pdbx_strand_id
1 'polypeptide(L)'
;MEEEVAYYEKDFEEYVFDDWKGFFNSEKKVYTRWSPLIEMSVKDLGFEKNNKIYWHARGITAGNIIKAMHKHETADIYENLPSNIILLRATLPSSWNEYRDKTANIFEQKIRGTVKCIPNTTHMLHCDNPEVVAEEIRKNWSCS
;
A
#
# COMPACT_ATOMS: atom_id res chain seq x y z
N MET A 1 7.90 -17.49 0.07
CA MET A 1 6.46 -17.47 -0.25
C MET A 1 5.63 -18.15 0.83
N GLU A 2 5.76 -19.45 1.10
CA GLU A 2 4.88 -20.14 2.06
C GLU A 2 4.95 -19.57 3.48
N GLU A 3 6.15 -19.22 3.96
CA GLU A 3 6.33 -18.55 5.25
C GLU A 3 5.67 -17.16 5.31
N GLU A 4 5.74 -16.40 4.22
CA GLU A 4 5.12 -15.08 4.10
C GLU A 4 3.58 -15.19 4.07
N VAL A 5 3.05 -16.16 3.35
CA VAL A 5 1.61 -16.49 3.34
C VAL A 5 1.15 -16.85 4.75
N ALA A 6 1.85 -17.75 5.43
CA ALA A 6 1.49 -18.17 6.78
C ALA A 6 1.53 -17.01 7.79
N TYR A 7 2.52 -16.12 7.65
CA TYR A 7 2.61 -14.90 8.45
C TYR A 7 1.37 -14.02 8.28
N TYR A 8 1.00 -13.66 7.05
CA TYR A 8 -0.14 -12.78 6.80
C TYR A 8 -1.50 -13.46 7.09
N GLU A 9 -1.63 -14.76 6.82
CA GLU A 9 -2.83 -15.50 7.21
C GLU A 9 -3.07 -15.43 8.72
N LYS A 10 -2.00 -15.59 9.51
CA LYS A 10 -2.05 -15.50 10.96
C LYS A 10 -2.31 -14.07 11.44
N ASP A 11 -1.58 -13.09 10.91
CA ASP A 11 -1.67 -11.69 11.31
C ASP A 11 -3.12 -11.16 11.17
N PHE A 12 -3.77 -11.41 10.03
CA PHE A 12 -5.14 -10.94 9.80
C PHE A 12 -6.21 -11.63 10.66
N GLU A 13 -5.91 -12.79 11.24
CA GLU A 13 -6.84 -13.55 12.09
C GLU A 13 -6.61 -13.32 13.59
N GLU A 14 -5.36 -13.11 14.01
CA GLU A 14 -4.99 -12.89 15.41
C GLU A 14 -5.06 -11.43 15.84
N TYR A 15 -5.11 -10.50 14.90
CA TYR A 15 -5.23 -9.07 15.19
C TYR A 15 -6.67 -8.74 15.63
N VAL A 16 -6.91 -8.90 16.93
CA VAL A 16 -8.21 -8.70 17.59
C VAL A 16 -8.05 -7.73 18.77
N PHE A 17 -8.89 -6.72 18.85
CA PHE A 17 -8.89 -5.75 19.96
C PHE A 17 -10.15 -5.82 20.79
N ASP A 18 -10.03 -5.43 22.05
CA ASP A 18 -11.17 -5.32 22.98
C ASP A 18 -12.03 -4.08 22.70
N ASP A 19 -11.47 -3.05 22.07
CA ASP A 19 -12.20 -1.83 21.71
C ASP A 19 -11.55 -1.10 20.53
N TRP A 20 -12.29 -0.12 19.98
CA TRP A 20 -11.81 0.76 18.92
C TRP A 20 -10.60 1.60 19.32
N LYS A 21 -10.45 1.93 20.60
CA LYS A 21 -9.34 2.75 21.09
C LYS A 21 -8.02 1.99 20.96
N GLY A 22 -8.01 0.70 21.32
CA GLY A 22 -6.89 -0.21 21.14
C GLY A 22 -6.53 -0.35 19.66
N PHE A 23 -7.53 -0.58 18.82
CA PHE A 23 -7.37 -0.67 17.36
C PHE A 23 -6.68 0.59 16.79
N PHE A 24 -7.26 1.78 17.03
CA PHE A 24 -6.67 3.04 16.54
C PHE A 24 -5.28 3.33 17.11
N ASN A 25 -5.02 2.97 18.37
CA ASN A 25 -3.69 3.16 18.96
C ASN A 25 -2.63 2.25 18.33
N SER A 26 -3.01 1.07 17.84
CA SER A 26 -2.11 0.21 17.09
C SER A 26 -1.80 0.82 15.72
N GLU A 27 -2.84 1.23 14.99
CA GLU A 27 -2.70 1.83 13.66
C GLU A 27 -1.89 3.12 13.70
N LYS A 28 -2.09 4.00 14.70
CA LYS A 28 -1.30 5.23 14.87
C LYS A 28 0.22 5.02 14.89
N LYS A 29 0.72 3.80 15.20
CA LYS A 29 2.15 3.49 15.20
C LYS A 29 2.74 3.29 13.80
N VAL A 30 1.90 2.94 12.82
CA VAL A 30 2.35 2.63 11.45
C VAL A 30 2.08 3.78 10.47
N TYR A 31 1.28 4.77 10.85
CA TYR A 31 1.06 5.99 10.06
C TYR A 31 2.05 7.10 10.46
N THR A 32 2.57 7.84 9.49
CA THR A 32 3.48 8.98 9.77
C THR A 32 2.74 10.24 10.22
N ARG A 33 1.44 10.34 9.92
CA ARG A 33 0.54 11.41 10.36
C ARG A 33 -0.81 10.85 10.76
N TRP A 34 -1.51 11.56 11.64
CA TRP A 34 -2.88 11.22 12.03
C TRP A 34 -3.81 12.41 11.83
N SER A 35 -4.99 12.17 11.28
CA SER A 35 -6.03 13.18 11.07
C SER A 35 -7.42 12.53 11.19
N PRO A 36 -8.50 13.30 11.40
CA PRO A 36 -9.85 12.73 11.46
C PRO A 36 -10.24 11.94 10.20
N LEU A 37 -9.78 12.38 9.02
CA LEU A 37 -10.02 11.66 7.76
C LEU A 37 -9.26 10.32 7.71
N ILE A 38 -8.04 10.27 8.25
CA ILE A 38 -7.28 9.00 8.34
C ILE A 38 -7.93 8.08 9.36
N GLU A 39 -8.38 8.61 10.50
CA GLU A 39 -9.08 7.80 11.50
C GLU A 39 -10.35 7.18 10.92
N MET A 40 -11.10 7.95 10.12
CA MET A 40 -12.25 7.45 9.38
C MET A 40 -11.86 6.35 8.38
N SER A 41 -10.83 6.53 7.56
CA SER A 41 -10.39 5.49 6.61
C SER A 41 -9.84 4.24 7.33
N VAL A 42 -9.18 4.42 8.48
CA VAL A 42 -8.69 3.32 9.30
C VAL A 42 -9.85 2.54 9.93
N LYS A 43 -10.91 3.23 10.33
CA LYS A 43 -12.11 2.58 10.88
C LYS A 43 -12.72 1.59 9.87
N ASP A 44 -12.71 1.92 8.59
CA ASP A 44 -13.22 1.05 7.51
C ASP A 44 -12.40 -0.23 7.32
N LEU A 45 -11.20 -0.32 7.90
CA LEU A 45 -10.40 -1.54 7.85
C LEU A 45 -10.92 -2.61 8.82
N GLY A 46 -11.62 -2.20 9.89
CA GLY A 46 -12.09 -3.09 10.95
C GLY A 46 -13.61 -3.16 11.05
N PHE A 47 -14.11 -4.21 11.69
CA PHE A 47 -15.51 -4.32 12.09
C PHE A 47 -15.64 -4.86 13.50
N GLU A 48 -16.77 -4.53 14.13
CA GLU A 48 -17.08 -4.98 15.48
C GLU A 48 -17.99 -6.21 15.45
N LYS A 49 -17.62 -7.23 16.22
CA LYS A 49 -18.42 -8.44 16.43
C LYS A 49 -18.18 -8.96 17.84
N ASN A 50 -19.24 -9.31 18.56
CA ASN A 50 -19.15 -9.83 19.93
C ASN A 50 -18.30 -8.93 20.86
N ASN A 51 -18.45 -7.60 20.75
CA ASN A 51 -17.68 -6.59 21.51
C ASN A 51 -16.16 -6.68 21.31
N LYS A 52 -15.71 -7.16 20.16
CA LYS A 52 -14.29 -7.18 19.76
C LYS A 52 -14.16 -6.63 18.35
N ILE A 53 -13.00 -6.03 18.05
CA ILE A 53 -12.68 -5.45 16.76
C ILE A 53 -11.78 -6.41 15.97
N TYR A 54 -12.16 -6.69 14.74
CA TYR A 54 -11.46 -7.59 13.81
C TYR A 54 -11.16 -6.86 12.50
N TRP A 55 -10.15 -7.29 11.75
CA TRP A 55 -9.98 -6.88 10.36
C TRP A 55 -11.15 -7.35 9.49
N HIS A 56 -11.59 -6.49 8.57
CA HIS A 56 -12.52 -6.87 7.51
C HIS A 56 -11.92 -7.93 6.57
N ALA A 57 -10.65 -7.74 6.20
CA ALA A 57 -9.93 -8.72 5.39
C ALA A 57 -9.64 -9.97 6.21
N ARG A 58 -9.80 -11.14 5.58
CA ARG A 58 -9.56 -12.44 6.20
C ARG A 58 -8.15 -12.92 5.90
N GLY A 59 -7.57 -13.73 6.78
CA GLY A 59 -6.24 -14.29 6.57
C GLY A 59 -6.11 -15.02 5.23
N ILE A 60 -7.09 -15.87 4.91
CA ILE A 60 -7.14 -16.59 3.62
C ILE A 60 -7.12 -15.65 2.41
N THR A 61 -7.74 -14.47 2.52
CA THR A 61 -7.72 -13.46 1.45
C THR A 61 -6.32 -12.89 1.30
N ALA A 62 -5.67 -12.49 2.40
CA ALA A 62 -4.30 -11.99 2.38
C ALA A 62 -3.33 -13.04 1.82
N GLY A 63 -3.42 -14.29 2.27
CA GLY A 63 -2.58 -15.40 1.78
C GLY A 63 -2.74 -15.65 0.29
N ASN A 64 -3.97 -15.58 -0.24
CA ASN A 64 -4.21 -15.73 -1.68
C ASN A 64 -3.71 -14.54 -2.50
N ILE A 65 -3.76 -13.32 -1.98
CA ILE A 65 -3.17 -12.14 -2.63
C ILE A 65 -1.65 -12.31 -2.74
N ILE A 66 -0.97 -12.73 -1.67
CA ILE A 66 0.48 -12.98 -1.69
C ILE A 66 0.83 -14.06 -2.71
N LYS A 67 0.11 -15.19 -2.73
CA LYS A 67 0.30 -16.24 -3.74
C LYS A 67 0.14 -15.71 -5.17
N ALA A 68 -0.86 -14.85 -5.40
CA ALA A 68 -1.09 -14.24 -6.71
C ALA A 68 0.07 -13.31 -7.10
N MET A 69 0.59 -12.49 -6.18
CA MET A 69 1.73 -11.60 -6.42
C MET A 69 3.02 -12.37 -6.78
N HIS A 70 3.25 -13.53 -6.16
CA HIS A 70 4.39 -14.41 -6.51
C HIS A 70 4.19 -15.19 -7.81
N LYS A 71 2.92 -15.48 -8.16
CA LYS A 71 2.60 -16.24 -9.38
C LYS A 71 2.59 -15.36 -10.63
N HIS A 72 2.19 -14.10 -10.49
CA HIS A 72 1.98 -13.17 -11.60
C HIS A 72 2.75 -11.88 -11.33
N GLU A 73 3.92 -11.75 -11.95
CA GLU A 73 4.71 -10.53 -11.83
C GLU A 73 4.16 -9.45 -12.74
N THR A 74 4.03 -8.22 -12.24
CA THR A 74 3.57 -7.09 -13.06
C THR A 74 4.47 -6.86 -14.28
N ALA A 75 5.75 -7.26 -14.18
CA ALA A 75 6.73 -7.17 -15.25
C ALA A 75 6.33 -7.96 -16.52
N ASP A 76 5.48 -8.99 -16.38
CA ASP A 76 4.99 -9.83 -17.49
C ASP A 76 4.15 -9.04 -18.50
N ILE A 77 3.57 -7.91 -18.10
CA ILE A 77 2.69 -7.10 -18.95
C ILE A 77 3.28 -5.75 -19.35
N TYR A 78 4.50 -5.43 -18.92
CA TYR A 78 5.09 -4.09 -19.10
C TYR A 78 5.12 -3.62 -20.56
N GLU A 79 5.46 -4.51 -21.49
CA GLU A 79 5.51 -4.16 -22.93
C GLU A 79 4.14 -3.95 -23.57
N ASN A 80 3.06 -4.39 -22.89
CA ASN A 80 1.68 -4.22 -23.33
C ASN A 80 1.03 -2.96 -22.75
N LEU A 81 1.69 -2.29 -21.80
CA LEU A 81 1.16 -1.10 -21.13
C LEU A 81 1.46 0.16 -21.96
N PRO A 82 0.58 1.18 -21.90
CA PRO A 82 0.81 2.44 -22.60
C PRO A 82 1.98 3.21 -21.96
N SER A 83 2.68 4.01 -22.76
CA SER A 83 3.88 4.74 -22.33
C SER A 83 3.59 6.01 -21.52
N ASN A 84 2.31 6.39 -21.34
CA ASN A 84 1.91 7.58 -20.59
C ASN A 84 1.65 7.30 -19.10
N ILE A 85 2.18 6.20 -18.57
CA ILE A 85 2.02 5.84 -17.15
C ILE A 85 3.07 6.56 -16.31
N ILE A 86 2.60 7.11 -15.18
CA ILE A 86 3.45 7.70 -14.15
C ILE A 86 3.43 6.79 -12.93
N LEU A 87 4.62 6.41 -12.46
CA LEU A 87 4.82 5.68 -11.22
C LEU A 87 5.27 6.64 -10.11
N LEU A 88 4.41 6.86 -9.12
CA LEU A 88 4.76 7.58 -7.90
C LEU A 88 5.44 6.61 -6.92
N ARG A 89 6.65 6.95 -6.47
CA ARG A 89 7.50 6.06 -5.66
C ARG A 89 7.83 6.66 -4.29
N ALA A 90 7.68 5.85 -3.24
CA ALA A 90 8.04 6.18 -1.87
C ALA A 90 9.56 6.25 -1.65
N THR A 91 10.02 7.08 -0.71
CA THR A 91 11.45 7.21 -0.36
C THR A 91 11.81 6.64 1.02
N LEU A 92 10.83 6.19 1.81
CA LEU A 92 11.01 5.61 3.15
C LEU A 92 10.45 4.18 3.25
N PRO A 93 11.02 3.33 4.12
CA PRO A 93 12.34 3.50 4.73
C PRO A 93 13.46 3.49 3.66
N SER A 94 14.54 4.23 3.89
CA SER A 94 15.61 4.40 2.90
C SER A 94 16.37 3.11 2.60
N SER A 95 16.35 2.15 3.52
CA SER A 95 16.94 0.81 3.33
C SER A 95 16.35 0.04 2.14
N TRP A 96 15.14 0.40 1.69
CA TRP A 96 14.51 -0.21 0.53
C TRP A 96 14.78 0.53 -0.78
N ASN A 97 15.47 1.68 -0.74
CA ASN A 97 15.61 2.51 -1.92
C ASN A 97 16.38 1.81 -3.04
N GLU A 98 17.48 1.11 -2.73
CA GLU A 98 18.25 0.34 -3.71
C GLU A 98 17.36 -0.63 -4.52
N TYR A 99 16.54 -1.43 -3.83
CA TYR A 99 15.61 -2.35 -4.48
C TYR A 99 14.54 -1.61 -5.30
N ARG A 100 13.99 -0.52 -4.76
CA ARG A 100 12.98 0.28 -5.47
C ARG A 100 13.55 1.02 -6.68
N ASP A 101 14.82 1.44 -6.63
CA ASP A 101 15.52 2.04 -7.76
C ASP A 101 15.71 1.02 -8.88
N LYS A 102 16.13 -0.21 -8.52
CA LYS A 102 16.26 -1.31 -9.47
C LYS A 102 14.93 -1.61 -10.19
N THR A 103 13.83 -1.73 -9.44
CA THR A 103 12.51 -2.03 -10.00
C THR A 103 11.92 -0.85 -10.80
N ALA A 104 12.13 0.38 -10.34
CA ALA A 104 11.75 1.60 -11.07
C ALA A 104 12.48 1.72 -12.41
N ASN A 105 13.79 1.44 -12.45
CA ASN A 105 14.55 1.46 -13.70
C ASN A 105 14.01 0.45 -14.73
N ILE A 106 13.62 -0.75 -14.28
CA ILE A 106 12.99 -1.75 -15.15
C ILE A 106 11.66 -1.24 -15.70
N PHE A 107 10.84 -0.62 -14.84
CA PHE A 107 9.58 0.01 -15.23
C PHE A 107 9.81 1.08 -16.33
N GLU A 108 10.74 2.02 -16.12
CA GLU A 108 11.05 3.08 -17.09
C GLU A 108 11.55 2.51 -18.42
N GLN A 109 12.40 1.49 -18.40
CA GLN A 109 12.95 0.89 -19.61
C GLN A 109 11.90 0.12 -20.42
N LYS A 110 11.06 -0.67 -19.76
CA LYS A 110 10.11 -1.57 -20.44
C LYS A 110 8.81 -0.89 -20.83
N ILE A 111 8.25 -0.05 -19.96
CA ILE A 111 6.98 0.66 -20.21
C ILE A 111 7.24 1.99 -20.93
N ARG A 112 8.45 2.56 -20.80
CA ARG A 112 8.76 3.96 -21.20
C ARG A 112 7.89 4.98 -20.46
N GLY A 113 7.45 4.62 -19.25
CA GLY A 113 6.75 5.51 -18.33
C GLY A 113 7.71 6.45 -17.60
N THR A 114 7.14 7.29 -16.72
CA THR A 114 7.91 8.23 -15.90
C THR A 114 7.86 7.85 -14.43
N VAL A 115 9.00 7.82 -13.75
CA VAL A 115 9.04 7.63 -12.29
C VAL A 115 9.18 8.98 -11.58
N LYS A 116 8.36 9.19 -10.55
CA LYS A 116 8.47 10.36 -9.66
C LYS A 116 8.57 9.92 -8.21
N CYS A 117 9.70 10.24 -7.58
CA CYS A 117 9.89 10.01 -6.16
C CYS A 117 9.15 11.07 -5.33
N ILE A 118 8.31 10.65 -4.40
CA ILE A 118 7.64 11.54 -3.46
C ILE A 118 8.44 11.54 -2.15
N PRO A 119 9.13 12.65 -1.80
CA PRO A 119 10.05 12.66 -0.68
C PRO A 119 9.33 12.49 0.66
N ASN A 120 10.02 11.87 1.61
CA ASN A 120 9.56 11.65 2.99
C ASN A 120 8.24 10.86 3.10
N THR A 121 8.02 9.91 2.18
CA THR A 121 6.82 9.06 2.19
C THR A 121 7.16 7.59 2.30
N THR A 122 6.30 6.85 2.99
CA THR A 122 6.21 5.40 3.09
C THR A 122 5.39 4.84 1.92
N HIS A 123 5.05 3.55 1.96
CA HIS A 123 4.15 2.94 0.97
C HIS A 123 2.76 3.62 0.91
N MET A 124 2.34 4.31 1.98
CA MET A 124 1.09 5.07 2.02
C MET A 124 1.30 6.52 1.56
N LEU A 125 1.87 6.72 0.36
CA LEU A 125 2.24 8.05 -0.15
C LEU A 125 1.12 9.08 -0.07
N HIS A 126 -0.11 8.65 -0.41
CA HIS A 126 -1.31 9.47 -0.41
C HIS A 126 -1.76 9.86 1.01
N CYS A 127 -1.43 9.05 2.01
CA CYS A 127 -1.62 9.42 3.41
C CYS A 127 -0.51 10.35 3.87
N ASP A 128 0.74 10.08 3.54
CA ASP A 128 1.90 10.83 4.06
C ASP A 128 1.98 12.25 3.49
N ASN A 129 1.79 12.39 2.18
CA ASN A 129 1.85 13.67 1.48
C ASN A 129 0.68 13.84 0.49
N PRO A 130 -0.56 14.02 1.00
CA PRO A 130 -1.77 14.03 0.19
C PRO A 130 -1.79 15.14 -0.85
N GLU A 131 -1.20 16.30 -0.56
CA GLU A 131 -1.21 17.46 -1.45
C GLU A 131 -0.39 17.20 -2.71
N VAL A 132 0.85 16.72 -2.55
CA VAL A 132 1.74 16.39 -3.67
C VAL A 132 1.15 15.27 -4.52
N VAL A 133 0.62 14.21 -3.88
CA VAL A 133 -0.01 13.11 -4.62
C VAL A 133 -1.25 13.58 -5.38
N ALA A 134 -2.11 14.39 -4.76
CA ALA A 134 -3.30 14.93 -5.43
C ALA A 134 -2.94 15.89 -6.57
N GLU A 135 -1.88 16.69 -6.43
CA GLU A 135 -1.38 17.56 -7.50
C GLU A 135 -0.87 16.74 -8.69
N GLU A 136 -0.10 15.67 -8.43
CA GLU A 136 0.35 14.76 -9.49
C GLU A 136 -0.82 14.08 -10.20
N ILE A 137 -1.85 13.66 -9.46
CA ILE A 137 -3.08 13.14 -10.09
C ILE A 137 -3.71 14.23 -10.96
N ARG A 138 -4.03 15.41 -10.42
CA ARG A 138 -4.71 16.47 -11.18
C ARG A 138 -3.95 16.92 -12.43
N LYS A 139 -2.63 17.01 -12.37
CA LYS A 139 -1.80 17.44 -13.51
C LYS A 139 -1.80 16.44 -14.66
N ASN A 140 -1.91 15.15 -14.34
CA ASN A 140 -1.75 14.07 -15.32
C ASN A 140 -3.08 13.35 -15.64
N TRP A 141 -4.15 13.66 -14.89
CA TRP A 141 -5.49 13.18 -15.16
C TRP A 141 -6.10 13.99 -16.30
N SER A 142 -6.04 13.45 -17.51
CA SER A 142 -6.78 13.98 -18.65
C SER A 142 -8.22 13.46 -18.59
N CYS A 143 -9.18 14.34 -18.32
CA CYS A 143 -10.56 14.09 -18.72
C CYS A 143 -10.58 14.16 -20.25
N SER A 144 -10.50 13.00 -20.91
CA SER A 144 -10.84 12.88 -22.33
C SER A 144 -12.35 12.92 -22.50
#